data_AF-A0A3D2IMG1-F1
#
_entry.id   AF-A0A3D2IMG1-F1
#
_cell.length_a   1.000
_cell.length_b   1.000
_cell.length_c   1.000
_cell.angle_alpha   90.00
_cell.angle_beta   90.00
_cell.angle_gamma   90.00
#
_symmetry.space_group_name_H-M   'P 1'
#
loop_
_entity.id
_entity.type
_entity.pdbx_description
1 polymer ?
#
loop_
_entity_poly.entity_id
_entity_poly.type
_entity_poly.pdbx_seq_one_letter_code
_entity_poly.pdbx_strand_id
1 'polypeptide(L)' 'IIAELEHDSETYSGDISWFDDFSDDPRVLPGGEHAWDLQSEANQILTTGLYLFTVKDLTTGKIEKGKLTIIK' A
#
# COMPACT_ATOMS: atom_id res chain seq x y z
N ILE A 1 8.01 -12.38 -2.44
CA ILE A 1 7.49 -11.12 -1.85
C ILE A 1 6.27 -10.76 -2.66
N ILE A 2 5.23 -10.25 -2.02
CA ILE A 2 3.98 -9.89 -2.72
C ILE A 2 4.07 -8.46 -3.22
N ALA A 3 4.42 -7.52 -2.33
CA ALA A 3 4.74 -6.14 -2.63
C ALA A 3 5.67 -5.58 -1.55
N GLU A 4 6.51 -4.62 -1.92
CA GLU A 4 7.21 -3.70 -1.04
C GLU A 4 6.80 -2.27 -1.39
N LEU A 5 6.43 -1.48 -0.39
CA LEU A 5 5.95 -0.12 -0.55
C LEU A 5 6.65 0.78 0.46
N GLU A 6 7.14 1.93 0.00
CA GLU A 6 7.71 3.00 0.83
C GLU A 6 6.69 4.14 0.94
N HIS A 7 6.53 4.70 2.15
CA HIS A 7 5.52 5.72 2.43
C HIS A 7 6.18 6.94 3.05
N ASP A 8 5.90 8.12 2.49
CA ASP A 8 6.34 9.41 3.01
C ASP A 8 5.22 10.44 2.85
N SER A 9 4.63 10.86 3.97
CA SER A 9 3.51 11.81 3.98
C SER A 9 3.89 13.21 3.51
N GLU A 10 5.17 13.58 3.55
CA GLU A 10 5.58 14.91 3.09
C GLU A 10 5.62 15.02 1.56
N THR A 11 5.86 13.89 0.88
CA THR A 11 6.07 13.85 -0.57
C THR A 11 4.98 13.09 -1.33
N TYR A 12 4.20 12.26 -0.65
CA TYR A 12 3.17 11.45 -1.29
C TYR A 12 1.96 12.28 -1.71
N SER A 13 1.65 12.21 -3.00
CA SER A 13 0.51 12.90 -3.61
C SER A 13 -0.45 11.94 -4.32
N GLY A 14 -0.33 10.63 -4.10
CA GLY A 14 -1.13 9.62 -4.82
C GLY A 14 -0.45 9.19 -6.12
N ASP A 15 -0.40 7.88 -6.35
CA ASP A 15 0.37 7.25 -7.44
C ASP A 15 -0.51 6.63 -8.54
N ILE A 16 -1.82 6.88 -8.50
CA ILE A 16 -2.77 6.42 -9.52
C ILE A 16 -3.55 7.57 -10.16
N SER A 17 -3.84 7.44 -11.46
CA SER A 17 -4.51 8.47 -12.28
C SER A 17 -5.88 8.90 -11.75
N TRP A 18 -6.53 8.05 -10.94
CA TRP A 18 -7.78 8.43 -10.28
C TRP A 18 -7.65 9.72 -9.46
N PHE A 19 -6.53 9.91 -8.76
CA PHE A 19 -6.35 11.12 -7.95
C PHE A 19 -6.21 12.37 -8.81
N ASP A 20 -5.64 12.27 -10.01
CA ASP A 20 -5.46 13.41 -10.91
C ASP A 20 -6.78 13.85 -11.56
N ASP A 21 -7.66 12.89 -11.84
CA ASP A 21 -8.93 13.17 -12.50
C ASP A 21 -10.06 13.55 -11.53
N PHE A 22 -9.99 13.09 -10.27
CA PHE A 22 -11.14 13.13 -9.35
C PHE A 22 -10.87 13.68 -7.95
N SER A 23 -9.64 14.09 -7.62
CA SER A 23 -9.32 14.68 -6.31
C SER A 23 -9.40 16.21 -6.29
N ASP A 24 -9.55 16.79 -5.10
CA ASP A 24 -9.57 18.24 -4.87
C ASP A 24 -8.19 18.90 -5.05
N ASP A 25 -8.18 20.22 -5.26
CA ASP A 25 -6.98 21.08 -5.26
C ASP A 25 -7.04 22.12 -4.12
N PRO A 26 -6.16 22.07 -3.10
CA PRO A 26 -5.06 21.13 -2.94
C PRO A 26 -5.49 19.76 -2.40
N ARG A 27 -4.88 18.71 -2.94
CA ARG A 27 -5.05 17.31 -2.52
C ARG A 27 -4.46 17.10 -1.13
N VAL A 28 -5.21 16.45 -0.23
CA VAL A 28 -4.74 16.07 1.11
C VAL A 28 -4.85 14.56 1.25
N LEU A 29 -3.71 13.87 1.37
CA LEU A 29 -3.62 12.43 1.59
C LEU A 29 -2.86 12.15 2.89
N PRO A 30 -3.21 11.09 3.64
CA PRO A 30 -2.51 10.74 4.88
C PRO A 30 -1.11 10.16 4.65
N GLY A 31 -0.62 10.09 3.41
CA GLY A 31 0.71 9.56 3.06
C GLY A 31 0.86 8.04 3.12
N GLY A 32 0.00 7.37 3.90
CA GLY A 32 0.06 5.92 4.13
C GLY A 32 -0.95 5.10 3.32
N GLU A 33 -1.61 5.69 2.33
CA GLU A 33 -2.61 5.01 1.49
C GLU A 33 -2.05 4.80 0.09
N HIS A 34 -1.76 3.55 -0.28
CA HIS A 34 -1.39 3.17 -1.64
C HIS A 34 -2.49 2.35 -2.30
N ALA A 35 -2.73 2.64 -3.57
CA ALA A 35 -3.49 1.74 -4.41
C ALA A 35 -2.62 0.51 -4.69
N TRP A 36 -3.12 -0.67 -4.34
CA TRP A 36 -2.41 -1.92 -4.58
C TRP A 36 -3.35 -2.93 -5.22
N ASP A 37 -2.93 -3.47 -6.37
CA ASP A 37 -3.61 -4.59 -7.01
C ASP A 37 -3.32 -5.89 -6.25
N LEU A 38 -4.30 -6.80 -6.13
CA LEU A 38 -4.10 -8.15 -5.58
C LEU A 38 -3.34 -9.07 -6.56
N GLN A 39 -2.25 -8.56 -7.11
CA GLN A 39 -1.23 -9.29 -7.84
C GLN A 39 0.10 -9.16 -7.09
N SER A 40 0.95 -10.17 -7.21
CA SER A 40 2.33 -10.03 -6.78
C SER A 40 3.10 -9.09 -7.71
N GLU A 41 4.25 -8.57 -7.26
CA GLU A 41 5.21 -7.85 -8.11
C GLU A 41 5.62 -8.61 -9.38
N ALA A 42 5.47 -9.94 -9.38
CA ALA A 42 5.71 -10.79 -10.54
C ALA A 42 4.49 -10.90 -11.49
N ASN A 43 3.47 -10.05 -11.33
CA ASN A 43 2.20 -10.07 -12.07
C ASN A 43 1.47 -11.41 -12.00
N GLN A 44 1.51 -12.07 -10.85
CA GLN A 44 0.75 -13.31 -10.60
C GLN A 44 -0.45 -13.03 -9.73
N ILE A 45 -1.61 -13.57 -10.12
CA ILE A 45 -2.84 -13.54 -9.31
C ILE A 45 -2.58 -14.24 -7.98
N LEU A 46 -2.97 -13.60 -6.89
CA LEU A 46 -2.87 -14.21 -5.55
C LEU A 46 -3.89 -15.34 -5.40
N THR A 47 -3.46 -16.46 -4.82
CA THR A 47 -4.33 -17.60 -4.52
C THR A 47 -5.05 -17.39 -3.19
N THR A 48 -6.12 -18.15 -2.95
CA THR A 48 -6.72 -18.27 -1.62
C THR A 48 -5.67 -18.69 -0.60
N GLY A 49 -5.58 -17.99 0.52
CA GLY A 49 -4.54 -18.25 1.52
C GLY A 49 -4.43 -17.17 2.59
N LEU A 50 -3.61 -17.45 3.60
CA LEU A 50 -3.22 -16.51 4.65
C LEU A 50 -1.91 -15.83 4.25
N TYR A 51 -1.92 -14.50 4.21
CA TYR A 51 -0.78 -13.66 3.90
C TYR A 51 -0.41 -12.84 5.13
N LEU A 52 0.89 -12.66 5.33
CA LEU A 52 1.44 -11.84 6.40
C LEU A 52 2.00 -10.55 5.79
N PHE A 53 1.81 -9.44 6.49
CA PHE A 53 2.43 -8.17 6.14
C PHE A 53 3.11 -7.57 7.36
N THR A 54 4.08 -6.69 7.13
CA THR A 54 4.84 -6.01 8.16
C THR A 54 5.03 -4.57 7.74
N VAL A 55 4.79 -3.65 8.66
CA VAL A 55 5.00 -2.21 8.47
C VAL A 55 6.08 -1.77 9.44
N LYS A 56 7.09 -1.08 8.94
CA LYS A 56 8.17 -0.52 9.75
C LYS A 56 8.10 0.99 9.70
N ASP A 57 7.98 1.61 10.87
CA ASP A 57 8.24 3.04 11.02
C ASP A 57 9.76 3.27 10.89
N LEU A 58 10.16 4.03 9.86
CA LEU A 58 11.57 4.29 9.58
C LEU A 58 12.21 5.29 10.56
N THR A 59 11.41 6.12 11.23
CA THR A 59 11.87 7.10 12.24
C THR A 59 12.11 6.43 13.59
N THR A 60 11.14 5.63 14.06
CA THR A 60 11.22 4.99 15.39
C THR A 60 11.80 3.58 15.35
N GLY A 61 11.83 2.94 14.17
CA GLY A 61 12.19 1.54 14.00
C GLY A 61 11.12 0.56 14.48
N LYS A 62 9.96 1.04 14.94
CA LYS A 62 8.86 0.18 15.41
C LYS A 62 8.33 -0.66 14.26
N ILE A 63 8.08 -1.94 14.54
CA ILE A 63 7.57 -2.91 13.57
C ILE A 63 6.20 -3.37 14.02
N GLU A 64 5.20 -3.14 13.17
CA GLU A 64 3.85 -3.69 13.31
C GLU A 64 3.68 -4.87 12.34
N LYS A 65 3.00 -5.92 12.81
CA LYS A 65 2.78 -7.13 12.01
C LYS A 65 1.29 -7.40 11.91
N GLY A 66 0.86 -7.79 10.73
CA GLY A 66 -0.53 -8.11 10.45
C GLY A 66 -0.68 -9.31 9.55
N LYS A 67 -1.93 -9.73 9.38
CA LYS A 67 -2.30 -10.83 8.50
C LYS A 67 -3.60 -10.51 7.77
N LEU A 68 -3.71 -10.98 6.53
CA LEU A 68 -4.92 -10.92 5.72
C LEU A 68 -5.19 -12.28 5.10
N THR A 69 -6.46 -12.65 4.96
CA THR A 69 -6.85 -13.91 4.31
C THR A 69 -7.58 -13.59 3.02
N ILE A 70 -7.14 -14.17 1.92
CA ILE A 70 -7.82 -14.11 0.63
C ILE A 70 -8.71 -15.33 0.52
N ILE A 71 -10.01 -15.13 0.27
CA ILE A 71 -11.03 -16.18 0.05
C ILE A 71 -11.75 -15.84 -1.26
N LYS A 72 -11.98 -16.83 -2.11
CA LYS A 72 -12.64 -16.69 -3.42
C LYS A 72 -13.93 -17.48 -3.48
#